data_AF-A0AAD1F437-F1
#
_entry.id   AF-A0AAD1F437-F1
#
_cell.length_a   1.000
_cell.length_b   1.000
_cell.length_c   1.000
_cell.angle_alpha   90.00
_cell.angle_beta   90.00
_cell.angle_gamma   90.00
#
_symmetry.space_group_name_H-M   'P 1'
#
loop_
_entity.id
_entity.type
_entity.pdbx_description
1 polymer ?
#
loop_
_entity_poly.entity_id
_entity_poly.type
_entity_poly.pdbx_seq_one_letter_code
_entity_poly.pdbx_strand_id
1 'polypeptide(L)'
;MKRKLRLRLSASLLAIATCTALHAPSSFAARDAGSILKETCQGCHTPEAGDALSRISHQRKTPEGWLMSIARMQTMHGLKISDEDRRTLVKYLADTQGLAPSETDGVRYALERRLNTVEHFDEQTTQMCARCHSGARIALQRRPAQEWERLVNFHLGQWPSLEYQALSRDREWLPTALKDMVPLLAQRYPLDNPAWKAWQQARPSAASLVGDWSFSGHLPGKGELAGVMSVSAGEGDQFKVSVKGQYADGSPFNGQGSAILYNGYEWRGNVTVDGVVMRQVLAAQGNALQGRMFEAEHDERGLDFIAAKQGSQRLLAVQPGYLKAGAEAEVTLVGAGLSGTPSFGKDVEVLQVLEQSPERIRLKLKAAASAQPGLREVSVGSLKGATLAVYQRIAEVKVVPAFSVARIGDGGGSTPKVQGRFDAEAWGQGADGKAYRIGVMPAQWKVEAFDEQAAKDEDVKYAGSMQADSGVFTPGDAGPNPQRKMSTNNAGNLKVIAAVEEGGKALTGEGQLIVTVQRWNNPPIP
;
A
#
# COMPACT_ATOMS: atom_id res chain seq x y z
N MET A 1 51.64 33.83 7.95
CA MET A 1 52.90 34.06 7.20
C MET A 1 52.97 33.11 6.01
N LYS A 2 53.03 33.67 4.79
CA LYS A 2 53.53 33.12 3.50
C LYS A 2 53.00 31.72 3.05
N ARG A 3 51.92 31.64 2.26
CA ARG A 3 51.85 31.61 0.77
C ARG A 3 52.87 30.68 0.08
N LYS A 4 52.36 29.74 -0.74
CA LYS A 4 52.80 29.57 -2.15
C LYS A 4 51.76 28.79 -2.98
N LEU A 5 50.99 29.59 -3.72
CA LEU A 5 50.19 29.26 -4.90
C LEU A 5 51.16 28.95 -6.06
N ARG A 6 50.91 27.92 -6.87
CA ARG A 6 51.52 27.80 -8.21
C ARG A 6 50.42 27.72 -9.26
N LEU A 7 50.09 28.89 -9.78
CA LEU A 7 49.47 29.10 -11.08
C LEU A 7 50.58 28.99 -12.13
N ARG A 8 50.36 28.24 -13.21
CA ARG A 8 51.05 28.44 -14.49
C ARG A 8 50.00 28.48 -15.59
N LEU A 9 49.91 29.65 -16.21
CA LEU A 9 49.07 30.00 -17.36
C LEU A 9 50.04 30.60 -18.39
N SER A 10 50.06 30.03 -19.59
CA SER A 10 50.55 30.58 -20.88
C SER A 10 50.15 29.52 -21.93
N ALA A 11 49.06 29.63 -22.70
CA ALA A 11 48.90 30.47 -23.91
C ALA A 11 50.00 30.11 -24.95
N SER A 12 49.75 29.62 -26.17
CA SER A 12 48.66 29.93 -27.12
C SER A 12 48.66 28.97 -28.34
N LEU A 13 47.54 29.03 -29.08
CA LEU A 13 47.37 28.87 -30.55
C LEU A 13 47.12 27.47 -31.17
N LEU A 14 45.83 27.28 -31.48
CA LEU A 14 45.25 27.02 -32.81
C LEU A 14 45.59 25.70 -33.55
N ALA A 15 44.65 24.75 -33.46
CA ALA A 15 44.30 23.88 -34.57
C ALA A 15 42.78 23.66 -34.56
N ILE A 16 42.11 24.30 -35.53
CA ILE A 16 40.72 24.03 -35.88
C ILE A 16 40.71 22.67 -36.57
N ALA A 17 40.18 21.66 -35.91
CA ALA A 17 39.79 20.40 -36.54
C ALA A 17 38.30 20.19 -36.26
N THR A 18 37.51 20.44 -37.28
CA THR A 18 36.09 20.08 -37.40
C THR A 18 35.91 18.58 -37.19
N CYS A 19 35.47 18.17 -36.00
CA CYS A 19 34.80 16.89 -35.80
C CYS A 19 33.30 17.15 -35.63
N THR A 20 32.60 17.19 -36.75
CA THR A 20 31.17 16.90 -36.84
C THR A 20 30.94 15.45 -36.40
N ALA A 21 30.93 15.23 -35.08
CA ALA A 21 30.41 14.00 -34.50
C ALA A 21 28.87 14.06 -34.59
N LEU A 22 28.36 13.37 -35.62
CA LEU A 22 26.99 12.93 -35.81
C LEU A 22 26.25 12.77 -34.47
N HIS A 23 25.43 13.76 -34.12
CA HIS A 23 24.29 13.51 -33.26
C HIS A 23 23.24 12.81 -34.13
N ALA A 24 23.38 11.49 -34.27
CA ALA A 24 22.24 10.68 -34.61
C ALA A 24 21.36 10.62 -33.35
N PRO A 25 20.12 11.14 -33.35
CA PRO A 25 19.17 10.71 -32.37
C PRO A 25 18.93 9.22 -32.66
N SER A 26 19.49 8.33 -31.85
CA SER A 26 19.02 6.95 -31.81
C SER A 26 17.63 6.95 -31.17
N SER A 27 16.63 7.43 -31.89
CA SER A 27 15.25 7.00 -31.70
C SER A 27 15.18 5.55 -32.17
N PHE A 28 15.69 4.61 -31.36
CA PHE A 28 15.24 3.24 -31.49
C PHE A 28 13.75 3.27 -31.16
N ALA A 29 12.90 2.95 -32.15
CA ALA A 29 11.49 2.75 -31.90
C ALA A 29 11.33 1.74 -30.75
N ALA A 30 10.46 2.04 -29.79
CA ALA A 30 10.17 1.13 -28.69
C ALA A 30 9.80 -0.23 -29.27
N ARG A 31 10.51 -1.28 -28.84
CA ARG A 31 10.26 -2.65 -29.32
C ARG A 31 8.90 -3.11 -28.84
N ASP A 32 8.14 -3.78 -29.71
CA ASP A 32 6.89 -4.39 -29.30
C ASP A 32 7.12 -5.67 -28.47
N ALA A 33 6.13 -6.03 -27.67
CA ALA A 33 6.23 -7.16 -26.75
C ALA A 33 6.43 -8.52 -27.45
N GLY A 34 5.85 -8.72 -28.63
CA GLY A 34 6.00 -9.96 -29.40
C GLY A 34 7.44 -10.16 -29.86
N SER A 35 8.04 -9.10 -30.40
CA SER A 35 9.46 -9.09 -30.77
C SER A 35 10.38 -9.32 -29.56
N ILE A 36 10.08 -8.72 -28.40
CA ILE A 36 10.84 -8.98 -27.16
C ILE A 36 10.68 -10.43 -26.70
N LEU A 37 9.47 -11.00 -26.68
CA LEU A 37 9.27 -12.42 -26.31
C LEU A 37 10.07 -13.36 -27.21
N LYS A 38 10.01 -13.14 -28.53
CA LYS A 38 10.73 -13.93 -29.53
C LYS A 38 12.25 -13.85 -29.33
N GLU A 39 12.80 -12.66 -29.22
CA GLU A 39 14.26 -12.48 -29.22
C GLU A 39 14.89 -12.70 -27.85
N THR A 40 14.15 -12.45 -26.77
CA THR A 40 14.68 -12.45 -25.40
C THR A 40 14.27 -13.70 -24.59
N CYS A 41 13.14 -14.34 -24.92
CA CYS A 41 12.60 -15.45 -24.12
C CYS A 41 12.68 -16.81 -24.84
N GLN A 42 12.54 -16.84 -26.17
CA GLN A 42 12.36 -18.08 -26.93
C GLN A 42 13.56 -19.05 -26.88
N GLY A 43 14.78 -18.55 -26.64
CA GLY A 43 15.96 -19.40 -26.51
C GLY A 43 15.90 -20.40 -25.35
N CYS A 44 15.06 -20.12 -24.34
CA CYS A 44 14.82 -21.00 -23.19
C CYS A 44 13.36 -21.48 -23.12
N HIS A 45 12.41 -20.67 -23.59
CA HIS A 45 10.98 -21.00 -23.62
C HIS A 45 10.59 -21.50 -25.01
N THR A 46 10.31 -22.80 -25.12
CA THR A 46 9.90 -23.43 -26.38
C THR A 46 8.61 -22.81 -26.93
N PRO A 47 8.55 -22.46 -28.23
CA PRO A 47 7.32 -22.10 -28.91
C PRO A 47 6.28 -23.21 -28.91
N GLU A 48 5.02 -22.82 -28.79
CA GLU A 48 3.86 -23.70 -28.86
C GLU A 48 2.88 -23.17 -29.91
N ALA A 49 1.66 -23.72 -29.98
CA ALA A 49 0.69 -23.31 -31.00
C ALA A 49 0.30 -21.82 -30.86
N GLY A 50 0.28 -21.10 -31.98
CA GLY A 50 0.08 -19.65 -32.01
C GLY A 50 1.31 -18.89 -31.52
N ASP A 51 1.10 -17.79 -30.80
CA ASP A 51 2.18 -16.98 -30.18
C ASP A 51 2.53 -17.48 -28.76
N ALA A 52 2.11 -18.69 -28.39
CA ALA A 52 2.31 -19.23 -27.06
C ALA A 52 3.77 -19.68 -26.84
N LEU A 53 4.25 -19.46 -25.62
CA LEU A 53 5.56 -19.94 -25.15
C LEU A 53 5.38 -20.81 -23.90
N SER A 54 6.12 -21.91 -23.85
CA SER A 54 6.12 -22.82 -22.70
C SER A 54 6.35 -22.06 -21.39
N ARG A 55 5.63 -22.46 -20.33
CA ARG A 55 5.53 -21.78 -19.02
C ARG A 55 4.84 -20.41 -19.07
N ILE A 56 5.30 -19.50 -19.92
CA ILE A 56 4.86 -18.10 -19.97
C ILE A 56 3.35 -18.04 -20.23
N SER A 57 2.87 -18.76 -21.25
CA SER A 57 1.46 -18.72 -21.68
C SER A 57 0.50 -19.53 -20.81
N HIS A 58 0.99 -20.18 -19.76
CA HIS A 58 0.23 -21.10 -18.91
C HIS A 58 0.06 -20.59 -17.47
N GLN A 59 0.28 -19.30 -17.24
CA GLN A 59 0.14 -18.67 -15.93
C GLN A 59 -0.53 -17.30 -16.08
N ARG A 60 -1.34 -16.90 -15.09
CA ARG A 60 -1.81 -15.52 -14.94
C ARG A 60 -1.40 -14.94 -13.59
N LYS A 61 -1.05 -13.65 -13.56
CA LYS A 61 -0.51 -12.95 -12.39
C LYS A 61 -0.87 -11.47 -12.42
N THR A 62 -0.69 -10.80 -11.28
CA THR A 62 -0.71 -9.33 -11.20
C THR A 62 0.49 -8.70 -11.94
N PRO A 63 0.48 -7.38 -12.20
CA PRO A 63 1.63 -6.67 -12.78
C PRO A 63 2.93 -6.92 -11.99
N GLU A 64 2.86 -6.83 -10.67
CA GLU A 64 3.98 -7.10 -9.77
C GLU A 64 4.45 -8.56 -9.85
N GLY A 65 3.53 -9.51 -10.01
CA GLY A 65 3.87 -10.94 -10.16
C GLY A 65 4.59 -11.26 -11.46
N TRP A 66 4.26 -10.56 -12.55
CA TRP A 66 4.99 -10.64 -13.82
C TRP A 66 6.37 -10.01 -13.70
N LEU A 67 6.47 -8.82 -13.10
CA LEU A 67 7.76 -8.18 -12.82
C LEU A 67 8.68 -9.09 -12.00
N MET A 68 8.16 -9.72 -10.94
CA MET A 68 8.93 -10.68 -10.13
C MET A 68 9.41 -11.89 -10.92
N SER A 69 8.61 -12.37 -11.89
CA SER A 69 8.99 -13.51 -12.71
C SER A 69 10.10 -13.15 -13.69
N ILE A 70 10.02 -11.99 -14.35
CA ILE A 70 11.08 -11.50 -15.25
C ILE A 70 12.36 -11.16 -14.46
N ALA A 71 12.23 -10.49 -13.31
CA ALA A 71 13.37 -10.20 -12.43
C ALA A 71 14.09 -11.47 -11.96
N ARG A 72 13.34 -12.56 -11.72
CA ARG A 72 13.93 -13.86 -11.41
C ARG A 72 14.73 -14.44 -12.58
N MET A 73 14.28 -14.23 -13.83
CA MET A 73 15.06 -14.65 -15.00
C MET A 73 16.39 -13.89 -15.11
N GLN A 74 16.40 -12.59 -14.75
CA GLN A 74 17.64 -11.79 -14.71
C GLN A 74 18.61 -12.30 -13.63
N THR A 75 18.09 -12.54 -12.43
CA THR A 75 18.91 -12.85 -11.25
C THR A 75 19.35 -14.32 -11.18
N MET A 76 18.49 -15.27 -11.59
CA MET A 76 18.77 -16.71 -11.48
C MET A 76 19.24 -17.33 -12.80
N HIS A 77 18.86 -16.77 -13.95
CA HIS A 77 19.14 -17.35 -15.27
C HIS A 77 19.89 -16.39 -16.21
N GLY A 78 20.35 -15.24 -15.70
CA GLY A 78 21.24 -14.33 -16.42
C GLY A 78 20.58 -13.55 -17.56
N LEU A 79 19.25 -13.51 -17.64
CA LEU A 79 18.51 -12.78 -18.68
C LEU A 79 19.01 -11.33 -18.79
N LYS A 80 19.38 -10.92 -20.00
CA LYS A 80 19.73 -9.54 -20.32
C LYS A 80 18.53 -8.88 -20.98
N ILE A 81 17.96 -7.92 -20.28
CA ILE A 81 16.80 -7.15 -20.74
C ILE A 81 16.93 -5.74 -20.15
N SER A 82 16.61 -4.73 -20.95
CA SER A 82 16.59 -3.34 -20.49
C SER A 82 15.39 -3.11 -19.55
N ASP A 83 15.44 -2.04 -18.75
CA ASP A 83 14.29 -1.68 -17.91
C ASP A 83 13.06 -1.28 -18.74
N GLU A 84 13.28 -0.74 -19.95
CA GLU A 84 12.23 -0.39 -20.90
C GLU A 84 11.55 -1.63 -21.46
N ASP A 85 12.31 -2.56 -22.06
CA ASP A 85 11.77 -3.82 -22.58
C ASP A 85 11.09 -4.63 -21.47
N ARG A 86 11.64 -4.60 -20.25
CA ARG A 86 11.03 -5.23 -19.08
C ARG A 86 9.67 -4.60 -18.77
N ARG A 87 9.56 -3.27 -18.77
CA ARG A 87 8.26 -2.59 -18.58
C ARG A 87 7.27 -2.94 -19.68
N THR A 88 7.72 -2.98 -20.93
CA THR A 88 6.89 -3.39 -22.08
C THR A 88 6.36 -4.81 -21.92
N LEU A 89 7.21 -5.77 -21.55
CA LEU A 89 6.78 -7.15 -21.28
C LEU A 89 5.85 -7.26 -20.07
N VAL A 90 6.14 -6.55 -18.97
CA VAL A 90 5.24 -6.54 -17.80
C VAL A 90 3.86 -6.02 -18.19
N LYS A 91 3.79 -4.92 -18.94
CA LYS A 91 2.53 -4.36 -19.42
C LYS A 91 1.78 -5.36 -20.29
N TYR A 92 2.45 -5.95 -21.28
CA TYR A 92 1.85 -6.93 -22.17
C TYR A 92 1.33 -8.16 -21.42
N LEU A 93 2.13 -8.76 -20.55
CA LEU A 93 1.76 -9.98 -19.82
C LEU A 93 0.68 -9.70 -18.75
N ALA A 94 0.72 -8.55 -18.10
CA ALA A 94 -0.32 -8.17 -17.15
C ALA A 94 -1.68 -7.95 -17.84
N ASP A 95 -1.68 -7.43 -19.07
CA ASP A 95 -2.90 -7.20 -19.84
C ASP A 95 -3.48 -8.44 -20.51
N THR A 96 -2.61 -9.33 -21.00
CA THR A 96 -3.02 -10.54 -21.72
C THR A 96 -3.23 -11.73 -20.79
N GLN A 97 -2.52 -11.75 -19.65
CA GLN A 97 -2.49 -12.84 -18.69
C GLN A 97 -2.57 -12.29 -17.25
N GLY A 98 -3.50 -11.35 -17.05
CA GLY A 98 -3.80 -10.72 -15.76
C GLY A 98 -4.79 -11.51 -14.90
N LEU A 99 -5.19 -10.91 -13.79
CA LEU A 99 -6.28 -11.41 -12.93
C LEU A 99 -7.53 -10.56 -13.11
N ALA A 100 -8.71 -11.14 -13.04
CA ALA A 100 -9.94 -10.35 -12.91
C ALA A 100 -9.98 -9.63 -11.55
N PRO A 101 -10.72 -8.52 -11.39
CA PRO A 101 -10.83 -7.82 -10.11
C PRO A 101 -11.17 -8.75 -8.93
N SER A 102 -12.19 -9.60 -9.10
CA SER A 102 -12.64 -10.56 -8.08
C SER A 102 -11.62 -11.65 -7.75
N GLU A 103 -10.63 -11.87 -8.61
CA GLU A 103 -9.53 -12.81 -8.34
C GLU A 103 -8.48 -12.22 -7.40
N THR A 104 -8.54 -10.91 -7.10
CA THR A 104 -7.66 -10.22 -6.16
C THR A 104 -8.31 -9.90 -4.82
N ASP A 105 -9.61 -10.18 -4.68
CA ASP A 105 -10.37 -9.87 -3.47
C ASP A 105 -9.76 -10.52 -2.22
N GLY A 106 -9.72 -9.76 -1.13
CA GLY A 106 -9.16 -10.19 0.14
C GLY A 106 -7.63 -10.22 0.22
N VAL A 107 -6.89 -10.15 -0.91
CA VAL A 107 -5.41 -10.26 -0.92
C VAL A 107 -4.69 -9.06 -1.54
N ARG A 108 -5.41 -7.98 -1.85
CA ARG A 108 -4.83 -6.73 -2.38
C ARG A 108 -3.81 -6.05 -1.46
N TYR A 109 -3.90 -6.30 -0.14
CA TYR A 109 -2.97 -5.76 0.85
C TYR A 109 -1.49 -6.04 0.51
N ALA A 110 -1.22 -7.15 -0.19
CA ALA A 110 0.12 -7.53 -0.62
C ALA A 110 0.65 -6.61 -1.73
N LEU A 111 -0.21 -6.18 -2.66
CA LEU A 111 0.11 -5.21 -3.70
C LEU A 111 0.21 -3.79 -3.13
N GLU A 112 -0.70 -3.46 -2.21
CA GLU A 112 -0.78 -2.17 -1.52
C GLU A 112 0.31 -1.97 -0.46
N ARG A 113 1.19 -2.95 -0.28
CA ARG A 113 2.33 -2.92 0.64
C ARG A 113 1.93 -2.71 2.11
N ARG A 114 0.86 -3.39 2.54
CA ARG A 114 0.46 -3.43 3.95
C ARG A 114 1.14 -4.60 4.65
N LEU A 115 2.40 -4.42 5.01
CA LEU A 115 3.25 -5.53 5.48
C LEU A 115 3.01 -5.95 6.94
N ASN A 116 2.22 -5.18 7.68
CA ASN A 116 1.74 -5.55 9.02
C ASN A 116 0.41 -6.34 8.97
N THR A 117 -0.11 -6.69 7.80
CA THR A 117 -1.28 -7.58 7.69
C THR A 117 -0.97 -8.94 8.32
N VAL A 118 -1.78 -9.35 9.28
CA VAL A 118 -1.79 -10.72 9.79
C VAL A 118 -2.65 -11.56 8.84
N GLU A 119 -2.02 -12.50 8.14
CA GLU A 119 -2.72 -13.31 7.15
C GLU A 119 -3.56 -14.41 7.81
N HIS A 120 -4.72 -14.69 7.23
CA HIS A 120 -5.61 -15.78 7.64
C HIS A 120 -5.88 -16.71 6.46
N PHE A 121 -5.03 -17.72 6.31
CA PHE A 121 -5.24 -18.86 5.40
C PHE A 121 -5.47 -20.14 6.22
N ASP A 122 -5.91 -21.23 5.59
CA ASP A 122 -5.93 -22.52 6.27
C ASP A 122 -4.53 -22.94 6.70
N GLU A 123 -4.47 -23.78 7.73
CA GLU A 123 -3.23 -24.22 8.35
C GLU A 123 -2.28 -24.89 7.35
N GLN A 124 -2.82 -25.73 6.46
CA GLN A 124 -2.02 -26.47 5.48
C GLN A 124 -1.32 -25.51 4.50
N THR A 125 -2.04 -24.52 3.96
CA THR A 125 -1.48 -23.48 3.10
C THR A 125 -0.47 -22.61 3.86
N THR A 126 -0.79 -22.30 5.12
CA THR A 126 0.08 -21.49 5.99
C THR A 126 1.43 -22.15 6.19
N GLN A 127 1.43 -23.44 6.58
CA GLN A 127 2.64 -24.21 6.86
C GLN A 127 3.43 -24.55 5.59
N MET A 128 2.74 -24.99 4.52
CA MET A 128 3.41 -25.51 3.32
C MET A 128 3.87 -24.40 2.36
N CYS A 129 3.17 -23.26 2.32
CA CYS A 129 3.37 -22.23 1.29
C CYS A 129 3.71 -20.84 1.84
N ALA A 130 3.24 -20.47 3.04
CA ALA A 130 3.25 -19.07 3.51
C ALA A 130 4.25 -18.78 4.65
N ARG A 131 5.08 -19.74 5.06
CA ARG A 131 6.07 -19.54 6.15
C ARG A 131 7.33 -18.76 5.74
N CYS A 132 7.56 -18.56 4.44
CA CYS A 132 8.73 -17.84 3.91
C CYS A 132 8.37 -16.47 3.31
N HIS A 133 7.23 -16.39 2.63
CA HIS A 133 6.66 -15.18 2.03
C HIS A 133 5.14 -15.24 2.17
N SER A 134 4.46 -14.14 1.88
CA SER A 134 3.00 -14.05 2.06
C SER A 134 2.23 -15.16 1.36
N GLY A 135 1.15 -15.64 1.99
CA GLY A 135 0.14 -16.50 1.37
C GLY A 135 -0.57 -15.79 0.21
N ALA A 136 -0.74 -14.47 0.31
CA ALA A 136 -1.25 -13.63 -0.77
C ALA A 136 -0.44 -13.76 -2.08
N ARG A 137 0.88 -13.95 -2.01
CA ARG A 137 1.72 -14.16 -3.21
C ARG A 137 1.32 -15.40 -4.01
N ILE A 138 0.81 -16.44 -3.34
CA ILE A 138 0.24 -17.62 -4.00
C ILE A 138 -1.15 -17.30 -4.55
N ALA A 139 -2.01 -16.71 -3.72
CA ALA A 139 -3.40 -16.40 -4.06
C ALA A 139 -3.53 -15.38 -5.21
N LEU A 140 -2.51 -14.55 -5.47
CA LEU A 140 -2.44 -13.60 -6.59
C LEU A 140 -1.89 -14.21 -7.89
N GLN A 141 -2.10 -15.51 -8.10
CA GLN A 141 -1.71 -16.22 -9.33
C GLN A 141 -2.75 -17.25 -9.71
N ARG A 142 -2.80 -17.61 -10.99
CA ARG A 142 -3.70 -18.65 -11.53
C ARG A 142 -2.93 -19.53 -12.48
N ARG A 143 -3.01 -20.85 -12.29
CA ARG A 143 -2.20 -21.83 -13.03
C ARG A 143 -2.92 -23.18 -13.14
N PRO A 144 -2.64 -24.00 -14.18
CA PRO A 144 -3.03 -25.40 -14.19
C PRO A 144 -2.17 -26.20 -13.19
N ALA A 145 -2.61 -27.41 -12.84
CA ALA A 145 -1.91 -28.29 -11.91
C ALA A 145 -0.43 -28.50 -12.28
N GLN A 146 -0.13 -28.73 -13.56
CA GLN A 146 1.24 -28.93 -14.03
C GLN A 146 2.15 -27.72 -13.75
N GLU A 147 1.63 -26.49 -13.82
CA GLU A 147 2.40 -25.28 -13.53
C GLU A 147 2.55 -25.00 -12.02
N TRP A 148 1.64 -25.54 -11.20
CA TRP A 148 1.82 -25.62 -9.74
C TRP A 148 2.85 -26.68 -9.37
N GLU A 149 2.84 -27.85 -10.00
CA GLU A 149 3.83 -28.91 -9.81
C GLU A 149 5.25 -28.44 -10.15
N ARG A 150 5.41 -27.81 -11.32
CA ARG A 150 6.69 -27.21 -11.71
C ARG A 150 7.12 -26.10 -10.75
N LEU A 151 6.19 -25.41 -10.10
CA LEU A 151 6.50 -24.42 -9.07
C LEU A 151 7.02 -25.09 -7.79
N VAL A 152 6.41 -26.19 -7.34
CA VAL A 152 6.89 -26.97 -6.18
C VAL A 152 8.31 -27.47 -6.42
N ASN A 153 8.56 -28.09 -7.57
CA ASN A 153 9.89 -28.55 -7.96
C ASN A 153 10.91 -27.41 -8.03
N PHE A 154 10.51 -26.25 -8.57
CA PHE A 154 11.36 -25.06 -8.56
C PHE A 154 11.75 -24.63 -7.13
N HIS A 155 10.81 -24.63 -6.18
CA HIS A 155 11.12 -24.21 -4.81
C HIS A 155 12.15 -25.14 -4.15
N LEU A 156 11.95 -26.45 -4.24
CA LEU A 156 12.89 -27.39 -3.63
C LEU A 156 14.23 -27.44 -4.38
N GLY A 157 14.20 -27.37 -5.72
CA GLY A 157 15.43 -27.35 -6.54
C GLY A 157 16.26 -26.08 -6.35
N GLN A 158 15.61 -24.92 -6.20
CA GLN A 158 16.29 -23.63 -6.00
C GLN A 158 16.75 -23.45 -4.55
N TRP A 159 15.99 -23.96 -3.59
CA TRP A 159 16.30 -23.91 -2.17
C TRP A 159 16.26 -25.32 -1.57
N PRO A 160 17.32 -26.14 -1.75
CA PRO A 160 17.34 -27.52 -1.25
C PRO A 160 17.16 -27.64 0.26
N SER A 161 17.55 -26.62 1.03
CA SER A 161 17.33 -26.60 2.48
C SER A 161 15.86 -26.43 2.89
N LEU A 162 14.95 -26.16 1.94
CA LEU A 162 13.54 -25.93 2.21
C LEU A 162 12.93 -27.07 3.03
N GLU A 163 13.16 -28.32 2.62
CA GLU A 163 12.57 -29.48 3.29
C GLU A 163 13.16 -29.76 4.69
N TYR A 164 14.27 -29.12 5.04
CA TYR A 164 14.95 -29.26 6.33
C TYR A 164 14.60 -28.17 7.34
N GLN A 165 13.82 -27.17 6.94
CA GLN A 165 13.41 -26.07 7.81
C GLN A 165 12.26 -26.49 8.74
N ALA A 166 11.97 -25.65 9.74
CA ALA A 166 10.78 -25.83 10.58
C ALA A 166 9.50 -25.85 9.71
N LEU A 167 8.52 -26.67 10.10
CA LEU A 167 7.28 -26.95 9.35
C LEU A 167 7.48 -27.65 7.99
N SER A 168 8.69 -28.15 7.72
CA SER A 168 8.95 -29.04 6.59
C SER A 168 9.62 -30.33 7.03
N ARG A 169 10.65 -30.27 7.90
CA ARG A 169 11.40 -31.45 8.36
C ARG A 169 10.62 -32.42 9.24
N ASP A 170 9.43 -32.02 9.65
CA ASP A 170 8.48 -32.78 10.47
C ASP A 170 7.57 -33.69 9.63
N ARG A 171 7.72 -33.70 8.29
CA ARG A 171 6.90 -34.49 7.37
C ARG A 171 7.65 -34.84 6.08
N GLU A 172 7.07 -35.72 5.28
CA GLU A 172 7.52 -35.95 3.90
C GLU A 172 7.10 -34.77 3.01
N TRP A 173 7.88 -33.69 3.05
CA TRP A 173 7.47 -32.40 2.48
C TRP A 173 7.19 -32.46 0.98
N LEU A 174 8.07 -33.06 0.18
CA LEU A 174 7.88 -33.13 -1.27
C LEU A 174 6.69 -34.02 -1.68
N PRO A 175 6.52 -35.26 -1.14
CA PRO A 175 5.31 -36.04 -1.39
C PRO A 175 4.02 -35.31 -1.01
N THR A 176 3.98 -34.65 0.15
CA THR A 176 2.83 -33.84 0.60
C THR A 176 2.55 -32.67 -0.36
N ALA A 177 3.60 -31.95 -0.78
CA ALA A 177 3.48 -30.83 -1.69
C ALA A 177 2.95 -31.25 -3.07
N LEU A 178 3.40 -32.37 -3.60
CA LEU A 178 2.98 -32.87 -4.91
C LEU A 178 1.59 -33.52 -4.90
N LYS A 179 1.30 -34.35 -3.88
CA LYS A 179 0.05 -35.12 -3.82
C LYS A 179 -1.13 -34.31 -3.28
N ASP A 180 -0.87 -33.41 -2.34
CA ASP A 180 -1.96 -32.70 -1.64
C ASP A 180 -2.01 -31.23 -2.06
N MET A 181 -0.87 -30.53 -2.05
CA MET A 181 -0.87 -29.09 -2.31
C MET A 181 -1.08 -28.75 -3.79
N VAL A 182 -0.50 -29.49 -4.74
CA VAL A 182 -0.69 -29.21 -6.16
C VAL A 182 -2.18 -29.32 -6.58
N PRO A 183 -2.92 -30.39 -6.25
CA PRO A 183 -4.36 -30.45 -6.55
C PRO A 183 -5.16 -29.34 -5.86
N LEU A 184 -4.86 -29.06 -4.58
CA LEU A 184 -5.53 -28.00 -3.83
C LEU A 184 -5.34 -26.63 -4.49
N LEU A 185 -4.12 -26.30 -4.88
CA LEU A 185 -3.79 -25.02 -5.54
C LEU A 185 -4.41 -24.94 -6.95
N ALA A 186 -4.44 -26.04 -7.70
CA ALA A 186 -5.08 -26.09 -9.00
C ALA A 186 -6.60 -25.88 -8.90
N GLN A 187 -7.23 -26.42 -7.86
CA GLN A 187 -8.66 -26.24 -7.60
C GLN A 187 -8.99 -24.82 -7.16
N ARG A 188 -8.21 -24.24 -6.24
CA ARG A 188 -8.47 -22.90 -5.69
C ARG A 188 -8.10 -21.78 -6.65
N TYR A 189 -7.04 -21.98 -7.42
CA TYR A 189 -6.45 -20.96 -8.27
C TYR A 189 -6.23 -21.46 -9.71
N PRO A 190 -7.31 -21.93 -10.38
CA PRO A 190 -7.22 -22.51 -11.71
C PRO A 190 -6.88 -21.47 -12.77
N LEU A 191 -6.12 -21.86 -13.79
CA LEU A 191 -5.84 -21.00 -14.94
C LEU A 191 -7.15 -20.59 -15.65
N ASP A 192 -7.98 -21.58 -15.97
CA ASP A 192 -9.31 -21.39 -16.53
C ASP A 192 -10.29 -21.02 -15.40
N ASN A 193 -10.65 -19.74 -15.35
CA ASN A 193 -11.59 -19.20 -14.38
C ASN A 193 -12.66 -18.40 -15.15
N PRO A 194 -13.97 -18.69 -14.97
CA PRO A 194 -15.04 -17.94 -15.62
C PRO A 194 -14.97 -16.43 -15.38
N ALA A 195 -14.51 -15.99 -14.20
CA ALA A 195 -14.34 -14.57 -13.88
C ALA A 195 -13.35 -13.88 -14.84
N TRP A 196 -12.28 -14.58 -15.25
CA TRP A 196 -11.30 -14.05 -16.20
C TRP A 196 -11.90 -13.91 -17.60
N LYS A 197 -12.59 -14.93 -18.09
CA LYS A 197 -13.25 -14.89 -19.41
C LYS A 197 -14.29 -13.76 -19.48
N ALA A 198 -15.10 -13.59 -18.44
CA ALA A 198 -16.05 -12.49 -18.32
C ALA A 198 -15.34 -11.12 -18.29
N TRP A 199 -14.25 -11.01 -17.52
CA TRP A 199 -13.48 -9.78 -17.44
C TRP A 199 -12.86 -9.38 -18.78
N GLN A 200 -12.29 -10.32 -19.54
CA GLN A 200 -11.72 -10.01 -20.86
C GLN A 200 -12.73 -9.37 -21.82
N GLN A 201 -14.01 -9.73 -21.71
CA GLN A 201 -15.08 -9.17 -22.54
C GLN A 201 -15.59 -7.81 -22.03
N ALA A 202 -15.60 -7.60 -20.71
CA ALA A 202 -16.13 -6.41 -20.04
C ALA A 202 -15.07 -5.36 -19.68
N ARG A 203 -13.79 -5.62 -19.98
CA ARG A 203 -12.66 -4.79 -19.56
C ARG A 203 -12.81 -3.33 -20.04
N PRO A 204 -12.84 -2.33 -19.13
CA PRO A 204 -12.95 -0.93 -19.51
C PRO A 204 -11.73 -0.42 -20.29
N SER A 205 -11.96 0.55 -21.17
CA SER A 205 -10.88 1.33 -21.82
C SER A 205 -10.26 2.32 -20.83
N ALA A 206 -8.95 2.53 -20.93
CA ALA A 206 -8.21 3.55 -20.16
C ALA A 206 -8.83 4.96 -20.28
N ALA A 207 -9.37 5.32 -21.45
CA ALA A 207 -10.01 6.61 -21.67
C ALA A 207 -11.18 6.88 -20.71
N SER A 208 -11.82 5.84 -20.18
CA SER A 208 -12.91 5.97 -19.20
C SER A 208 -12.46 6.61 -17.88
N LEU A 209 -11.17 6.56 -17.55
CA LEU A 209 -10.62 7.09 -16.29
C LEU A 209 -10.22 8.58 -16.36
N VAL A 210 -10.19 9.17 -17.56
CA VAL A 210 -9.87 10.60 -17.75
C VAL A 210 -10.96 11.47 -17.13
N GLY A 211 -10.54 12.50 -16.37
CA GLY A 211 -11.41 13.43 -15.66
C GLY A 211 -10.90 13.73 -14.25
N ASP A 212 -11.70 14.51 -13.52
CA ASP A 212 -11.41 14.86 -12.12
C ASP A 212 -12.01 13.81 -11.17
N TRP A 213 -11.31 13.56 -10.07
CA TRP A 213 -11.68 12.57 -9.06
C TRP A 213 -11.58 13.19 -7.68
N SER A 214 -12.70 13.35 -6.98
CA SER A 214 -12.65 13.69 -5.56
C SER A 214 -12.10 12.52 -4.77
N PHE A 215 -11.15 12.75 -3.88
CA PHE A 215 -10.57 11.72 -3.04
C PHE A 215 -10.63 12.06 -1.55
N SER A 216 -10.61 11.02 -0.74
CA SER A 216 -10.46 11.06 0.70
C SER A 216 -9.44 10.00 1.12
N GLY A 217 -8.71 10.27 2.20
CA GLY A 217 -7.76 9.34 2.77
C GLY A 217 -7.43 9.64 4.22
N HIS A 218 -6.62 8.77 4.81
CA HIS A 218 -6.12 8.89 6.17
C HIS A 218 -4.69 8.35 6.26
N LEU A 219 -3.78 9.14 6.80
CA LEU A 219 -2.39 8.75 7.06
C LEU A 219 -2.18 8.54 8.56
N PRO A 220 -1.89 7.31 9.03
CA PRO A 220 -1.60 7.07 10.44
C PRO A 220 -0.48 7.95 10.99
N GLY A 221 -0.78 8.60 12.11
CA GLY A 221 0.08 9.59 12.76
C GLY A 221 0.16 10.97 12.09
N LYS A 222 -0.72 11.26 11.10
CA LYS A 222 -0.91 12.61 10.56
C LYS A 222 -2.39 13.00 10.47
N GLY A 223 -3.27 12.08 10.06
CA GLY A 223 -4.71 12.27 10.04
C GLY A 223 -5.34 12.23 8.66
N GLU A 224 -6.60 12.64 8.62
CA GLU A 224 -7.45 12.65 7.43
C GLU A 224 -6.99 13.70 6.41
N LEU A 225 -7.22 13.41 5.13
CA LEU A 225 -7.01 14.35 4.03
C LEU A 225 -8.08 14.19 2.96
N ALA A 226 -8.26 15.23 2.16
CA ALA A 226 -9.17 15.22 1.03
C ALA A 226 -8.72 16.20 -0.07
N GLY A 227 -9.23 15.99 -1.28
CA GLY A 227 -8.94 16.87 -2.41
C GLY A 227 -9.49 16.36 -3.73
N VAL A 228 -8.93 16.87 -4.82
CA VAL A 228 -9.23 16.46 -6.19
C VAL A 228 -7.95 15.96 -6.86
N MET A 229 -8.06 14.81 -7.52
CA MET A 229 -7.05 14.26 -8.41
C MET A 229 -7.53 14.43 -9.86
N SER A 230 -6.80 15.21 -10.66
CA SER A 230 -7.05 15.38 -12.09
C SER A 230 -6.26 14.34 -12.88
N VAL A 231 -6.97 13.57 -13.70
CA VAL A 231 -6.41 12.54 -14.58
C VAL A 231 -6.58 12.95 -16.02
N SER A 232 -5.47 13.07 -16.76
CA SER A 232 -5.46 13.39 -18.19
C SER A 232 -4.79 12.28 -18.99
N ALA A 233 -5.25 12.09 -20.23
CA ALA A 233 -4.73 11.04 -21.10
C ALA A 233 -3.23 11.25 -21.40
N GLY A 234 -2.48 10.16 -21.36
CA GLY A 234 -1.15 10.02 -21.96
C GLY A 234 -1.20 9.12 -23.19
N GLU A 235 -0.06 8.53 -23.54
CA GLU A 235 0.03 7.56 -24.64
C GLU A 235 -0.52 6.19 -24.21
N GLY A 236 -1.45 5.63 -24.99
CA GLY A 236 -2.06 4.33 -24.69
C GLY A 236 -2.77 4.33 -23.34
N ASP A 237 -2.36 3.43 -22.44
CA ASP A 237 -2.93 3.27 -21.10
C ASP A 237 -2.18 4.08 -20.01
N GLN A 238 -1.41 5.09 -20.42
CA GLN A 238 -0.71 6.00 -19.52
C GLN A 238 -1.53 7.26 -19.25
N PHE A 239 -1.27 7.90 -18.11
CA PHE A 239 -1.94 9.12 -17.68
C PHE A 239 -0.93 10.11 -17.10
N LYS A 240 -1.25 11.40 -17.21
CA LYS A 240 -0.68 12.44 -16.34
C LYS A 240 -1.65 12.67 -15.18
N VAL A 241 -1.09 12.78 -13.98
CA VAL A 241 -1.84 12.88 -12.72
C VAL A 241 -1.42 14.16 -12.00
N SER A 242 -2.40 14.92 -11.51
CA SER A 242 -2.20 16.07 -10.64
C SER A 242 -3.10 15.91 -9.42
N VAL A 243 -2.56 16.05 -8.23
CA VAL A 243 -3.29 15.97 -6.96
C VAL A 243 -3.28 17.34 -6.31
N LYS A 244 -4.46 17.82 -5.91
CA LYS A 244 -4.62 19.04 -5.11
C LYS A 244 -5.51 18.75 -3.93
N GLY A 245 -4.99 18.93 -2.72
CA GLY A 245 -5.71 18.62 -1.50
C GLY A 245 -5.07 19.24 -0.27
N GLN A 246 -5.63 18.89 0.88
CA GLN A 246 -5.17 19.33 2.19
C GLN A 246 -5.48 18.26 3.24
N TYR A 247 -4.65 18.20 4.27
CA TYR A 247 -4.94 17.48 5.50
C TYR A 247 -5.96 18.23 6.36
N ALA A 248 -6.52 17.53 7.36
CA ALA A 248 -7.45 18.11 8.33
C ALA A 248 -6.82 19.25 9.16
N ASP A 249 -5.50 19.24 9.36
CA ASP A 249 -4.75 20.33 10.01
C ASP A 249 -4.52 21.57 9.10
N GLY A 250 -4.96 21.50 7.84
CA GLY A 250 -4.81 22.55 6.83
C GLY A 250 -3.49 22.49 6.05
N SER A 251 -2.57 21.59 6.38
CA SER A 251 -1.33 21.42 5.61
C SER A 251 -1.63 20.93 4.18
N PRO A 252 -0.92 21.41 3.17
CA PRO A 252 -1.19 21.06 1.77
C PRO A 252 -0.87 19.59 1.49
N PHE A 253 -1.54 19.04 0.47
CA PHE A 253 -1.25 17.74 -0.14
C PHE A 253 -1.33 17.90 -1.66
N ASN A 254 -0.30 18.50 -2.26
CA ASN A 254 -0.26 18.86 -3.67
C ASN A 254 0.87 18.12 -4.37
N GLY A 255 0.59 17.56 -5.55
CA GLY A 255 1.59 16.81 -6.28
C GLY A 255 1.25 16.59 -7.75
N GLN A 256 2.26 16.13 -8.50
CA GLN A 256 2.11 15.79 -9.91
C GLN A 256 2.92 14.53 -10.23
N GLY A 257 2.49 13.82 -11.27
CA GLY A 257 3.19 12.65 -11.75
C GLY A 257 2.45 11.94 -12.87
N SER A 258 2.60 10.62 -12.93
CA SER A 258 2.02 9.80 -13.98
C SER A 258 1.47 8.49 -13.42
N ALA A 259 0.62 7.83 -14.21
CA ALA A 259 0.12 6.51 -13.89
C ALA A 259 0.01 5.65 -15.14
N ILE A 260 -0.07 4.34 -14.93
CA ILE A 260 -0.33 3.33 -15.95
C ILE A 260 -1.49 2.47 -15.46
N LEU A 261 -2.44 2.19 -16.35
CA LEU A 261 -3.50 1.21 -16.11
C LEU A 261 -3.09 -0.14 -16.70
N TYR A 262 -3.04 -1.16 -15.86
CA TYR A 262 -2.85 -2.54 -16.28
C TYR A 262 -4.19 -3.26 -16.27
N ASN A 263 -4.43 -4.08 -17.28
CA ASN A 263 -5.59 -4.97 -17.36
C ASN A 263 -6.95 -4.27 -17.16
N GLY A 264 -7.05 -2.99 -17.51
CA GLY A 264 -8.26 -2.18 -17.43
C GLY A 264 -8.74 -1.80 -16.02
N TYR A 265 -8.03 -2.20 -14.95
CA TYR A 265 -8.40 -1.80 -13.58
C TYR A 265 -7.23 -1.63 -12.59
N GLU A 266 -6.07 -2.25 -12.82
CA GLU A 266 -4.92 -2.14 -11.91
C GLU A 266 -4.16 -0.84 -12.17
N TRP A 267 -4.50 0.20 -11.40
CA TRP A 267 -3.85 1.50 -11.48
C TRP A 267 -2.53 1.49 -10.71
N ARG A 268 -1.44 1.90 -11.38
CA ARG A 268 -0.13 2.12 -10.77
C ARG A 268 0.34 3.53 -11.07
N GLY A 269 0.34 4.37 -10.04
CA GLY A 269 0.76 5.77 -10.12
C GLY A 269 2.07 6.02 -9.42
N ASN A 270 2.78 7.05 -9.87
CA ASN A 270 3.90 7.66 -9.20
C ASN A 270 3.65 9.17 -9.19
N VAL A 271 3.47 9.75 -8.01
CA VAL A 271 3.13 11.17 -7.81
C VAL A 271 4.10 11.75 -6.81
N THR A 272 4.80 12.82 -7.17
CA THR A 272 5.65 13.57 -6.24
C THR A 272 4.78 14.57 -5.49
N VAL A 273 4.61 14.36 -4.19
CA VAL A 273 3.87 15.23 -3.27
C VAL A 273 4.86 15.85 -2.30
N ASP A 274 4.94 17.19 -2.27
CA ASP A 274 5.86 17.93 -1.40
C ASP A 274 7.32 17.43 -1.44
N GLY A 275 7.80 17.08 -2.63
CA GLY A 275 9.15 16.56 -2.87
C GLY A 275 9.35 15.08 -2.57
N VAL A 276 8.34 14.39 -2.04
CA VAL A 276 8.36 12.96 -1.73
C VAL A 276 7.66 12.17 -2.84
N VAL A 277 8.35 11.16 -3.38
CA VAL A 277 7.80 10.30 -4.42
C VAL A 277 6.85 9.28 -3.78
N MET A 278 5.57 9.35 -4.12
CA MET A 278 4.53 8.46 -3.62
C MET A 278 4.07 7.50 -4.73
N ARG A 279 4.00 6.20 -4.41
CA ARG A 279 3.37 5.18 -5.26
C ARG A 279 1.88 5.11 -4.97
N GLN A 280 1.06 5.04 -6.02
CA GLN A 280 -0.36 4.71 -5.93
C GLN A 280 -0.56 3.28 -6.42
N VAL A 281 -1.20 2.45 -5.60
CA VAL A 281 -1.63 1.09 -5.97
C VAL A 281 -3.12 1.03 -5.73
N LEU A 282 -3.90 1.23 -6.81
CA LEU A 282 -5.36 1.35 -6.75
C LEU A 282 -6.02 0.35 -7.69
N ALA A 283 -7.26 -0.02 -7.38
CA ALA A 283 -8.18 -0.69 -8.29
C ALA A 283 -9.22 0.32 -8.80
N ALA A 284 -9.38 0.39 -10.12
CA ALA A 284 -10.42 1.18 -10.77
C ALA A 284 -11.66 0.33 -11.03
N GLN A 285 -12.81 0.72 -10.50
CA GLN A 285 -14.07 0.01 -10.69
C GLN A 285 -15.16 1.03 -11.03
N GLY A 286 -15.46 1.16 -12.32
CA GLY A 286 -16.40 2.18 -12.82
C GLY A 286 -15.94 3.58 -12.43
N ASN A 287 -16.76 4.28 -11.65
CA ASN A 287 -16.47 5.65 -11.18
C ASN A 287 -15.77 5.67 -9.81
N ALA A 288 -15.14 4.58 -9.38
CA ALA A 288 -14.42 4.49 -8.11
C ALA A 288 -12.95 4.09 -8.31
N LEU A 289 -12.06 4.70 -7.54
CA LEU A 289 -10.68 4.24 -7.33
C LEU A 289 -10.50 3.91 -5.85
N GLN A 290 -9.93 2.75 -5.54
CA GLN A 290 -9.68 2.34 -4.16
C GLN A 290 -8.34 1.61 -4.03
N GLY A 291 -7.58 1.93 -2.99
CA GLY A 291 -6.37 1.21 -2.63
C GLY A 291 -5.52 2.01 -1.67
N ARG A 292 -4.22 2.10 -1.95
CA ARG A 292 -3.26 2.78 -1.07
C ARG A 292 -2.27 3.67 -1.83
N MET A 293 -1.88 4.77 -1.20
CA MET A 293 -0.81 5.66 -1.65
C MET A 293 0.28 5.72 -0.58
N PHE A 294 1.54 5.44 -0.92
CA PHE A 294 2.64 5.33 0.05
C PHE A 294 3.98 5.80 -0.50
N GLU A 295 4.91 6.21 0.36
CA GLU A 295 6.24 6.65 -0.05
C GLU A 295 6.97 5.52 -0.80
N ALA A 296 7.62 5.84 -1.93
CA ALA A 296 8.29 4.84 -2.76
C ALA A 296 9.43 4.11 -2.02
N GLU A 297 10.07 4.78 -1.06
CA GLU A 297 11.18 4.23 -0.26
C GLU A 297 10.72 3.64 1.08
N HIS A 298 9.55 4.03 1.57
CA HIS A 298 9.03 3.67 2.90
C HIS A 298 7.57 3.26 2.81
N ASP A 299 7.31 1.98 2.55
CA ASP A 299 5.95 1.50 2.32
C ASP A 299 5.06 1.52 3.57
N GLU A 300 5.62 1.61 4.78
CA GLU A 300 4.89 1.85 6.01
C GLU A 300 4.31 3.28 6.11
N ARG A 301 4.87 4.23 5.36
CA ARG A 301 4.44 5.63 5.32
C ARG A 301 3.46 5.82 4.18
N GLY A 302 2.19 5.53 4.44
CA GLY A 302 1.17 5.63 3.42
C GLY A 302 -0.24 5.68 3.97
N LEU A 303 -1.13 6.15 3.12
CA LEU A 303 -2.51 6.47 3.40
C LEU A 303 -3.46 5.60 2.58
N ASP A 304 -4.58 5.25 3.19
CA ASP A 304 -5.72 4.69 2.47
C ASP A 304 -6.26 5.72 1.50
N PHE A 305 -6.59 5.30 0.28
CA PHE A 305 -7.03 6.20 -0.77
C PHE A 305 -8.32 5.69 -1.39
N ILE A 306 -9.40 6.47 -1.25
CA ILE A 306 -10.67 6.26 -1.94
C ILE A 306 -10.99 7.49 -2.77
N ALA A 307 -11.46 7.29 -4.01
CA ALA A 307 -11.85 8.40 -4.87
C ALA A 307 -13.09 8.06 -5.71
N ALA A 308 -13.85 9.10 -6.05
CA ALA A 308 -15.02 9.06 -6.90
C ALA A 308 -14.85 10.03 -8.07
N LYS A 309 -15.18 9.57 -9.28
CA LYS A 309 -15.08 10.39 -10.49
C LYS A 309 -16.13 11.50 -10.48
N GLN A 310 -15.74 12.71 -10.86
CA GLN A 310 -16.67 13.82 -11.06
C GLN A 310 -17.67 13.52 -12.19
N GLY A 311 -18.88 14.06 -12.04
CA GLY A 311 -20.05 13.68 -12.85
C GLY A 311 -20.77 12.41 -12.38
N SER A 312 -20.20 11.68 -11.41
CA SER A 312 -20.96 10.73 -10.59
C SER A 312 -21.53 11.41 -9.34
N GLN A 313 -22.40 10.72 -8.60
CA GLN A 313 -22.90 11.20 -7.32
C GLN A 313 -22.52 10.21 -6.21
N ARG A 314 -21.60 10.61 -5.33
CA ARG A 314 -21.11 9.75 -4.25
C ARG A 314 -20.62 10.57 -3.06
N LEU A 315 -21.12 10.25 -1.88
CA LEU A 315 -20.55 10.70 -0.60
C LEU A 315 -19.43 9.74 -0.19
N LEU A 316 -18.19 10.23 -0.11
CA LEU A 316 -17.02 9.41 0.20
C LEU A 316 -16.74 9.35 1.70
N ALA A 317 -16.78 10.49 2.39
CA ALA A 317 -16.37 10.59 3.78
C ALA A 317 -17.02 11.76 4.53
N VAL A 318 -17.00 11.65 5.86
CA VAL A 318 -17.33 12.69 6.83
C VAL A 318 -16.08 12.90 7.68
N GLN A 319 -15.55 14.12 7.75
CA GLN A 319 -14.27 14.44 8.37
C GLN A 319 -14.42 15.62 9.35
N PRO A 320 -14.27 15.43 10.68
CA PRO A 320 -14.12 14.15 11.36
C PRO A 320 -15.40 13.31 11.26
N GLY A 321 -15.25 11.98 11.32
CA GLY A 321 -16.36 11.03 11.29
C GLY A 321 -17.18 10.93 12.59
N TYR A 322 -17.00 11.84 13.55
CA TYR A 322 -17.65 11.80 14.86
C TYR A 322 -18.02 13.18 15.41
N LEU A 323 -18.96 13.21 16.35
CA LEU A 323 -19.40 14.40 17.07
C LEU A 323 -19.80 14.07 18.51
N LYS A 324 -19.27 14.81 19.50
CA LYS A 324 -19.65 14.61 20.91
C LYS A 324 -21.01 15.24 21.19
N ALA A 325 -21.88 14.54 21.92
CA ALA A 325 -23.17 15.07 22.36
C ALA A 325 -22.97 16.36 23.18
N GLY A 326 -23.79 17.38 22.90
CA GLY A 326 -23.69 18.70 23.53
C GLY A 326 -22.58 19.61 22.98
N ALA A 327 -21.76 19.13 22.04
CA ALA A 327 -20.66 19.91 21.45
C ALA A 327 -21.02 20.47 20.07
N GLU A 328 -20.28 21.51 19.70
CA GLU A 328 -20.22 22.06 18.34
C GLU A 328 -18.90 21.65 17.70
N ALA A 329 -18.92 21.34 16.39
CA ALA A 329 -17.70 21.05 15.64
C ALA A 329 -17.84 21.46 14.17
N GLU A 330 -16.71 21.77 13.53
CA GLU A 330 -16.64 21.83 12.07
C GLU A 330 -16.52 20.41 11.50
N VAL A 331 -17.33 20.11 10.49
CA VAL A 331 -17.34 18.84 9.76
C VAL A 331 -17.31 19.11 8.27
N THR A 332 -16.54 18.31 7.56
CA THR A 332 -16.39 18.34 6.11
C THR A 332 -16.96 17.07 5.50
N LEU A 333 -17.91 17.22 4.58
CA LEU A 333 -18.36 16.16 3.68
C LEU A 333 -17.50 16.18 2.43
N VAL A 334 -16.97 15.02 2.05
CA VAL A 334 -16.14 14.83 0.86
C VAL A 334 -16.84 13.90 -0.11
N GLY A 335 -16.86 14.23 -1.40
CA GLY A 335 -17.57 13.40 -2.38
C GLY A 335 -17.46 13.93 -3.80
N ALA A 336 -18.21 13.33 -4.71
CA ALA A 336 -18.37 13.79 -6.08
C ALA A 336 -19.85 14.11 -6.33
N GLY A 337 -20.12 15.20 -7.05
CA GLY A 337 -21.48 15.63 -7.39
C GLY A 337 -22.36 15.98 -6.18
N LEU A 338 -21.77 16.44 -5.08
CA LEU A 338 -22.50 16.81 -3.86
C LEU A 338 -23.45 17.99 -4.13
N SER A 339 -24.75 17.75 -4.02
CA SER A 339 -25.79 18.76 -4.26
C SER A 339 -27.03 18.51 -3.40
N GLY A 340 -27.68 19.58 -2.97
CA GLY A 340 -28.82 19.53 -2.05
C GLY A 340 -28.44 19.82 -0.60
N THR A 341 -29.38 19.57 0.31
CA THR A 341 -29.25 19.91 1.73
C THR A 341 -28.63 18.75 2.52
N PRO A 342 -27.54 18.99 3.28
CA PRO A 342 -26.97 18.01 4.18
C PRO A 342 -27.88 17.70 5.38
N SER A 343 -27.92 16.43 5.80
CA SER A 343 -28.57 15.97 7.04
C SER A 343 -27.68 14.97 7.76
N PHE A 344 -27.66 15.07 9.09
CA PHE A 344 -26.80 14.28 9.98
C PHE A 344 -27.61 13.42 10.97
N GLY A 345 -28.89 13.21 10.65
CA GLY A 345 -29.81 12.45 11.47
C GLY A 345 -30.30 13.19 12.72
N LYS A 346 -31.13 12.50 13.50
CA LYS A 346 -31.84 13.01 14.68
C LYS A 346 -30.90 13.69 15.68
N ASP A 347 -31.28 14.81 16.31
CA ASP A 347 -30.50 15.46 17.37
C ASP A 347 -29.13 16.04 16.94
N VAL A 348 -28.84 16.14 15.63
CA VAL A 348 -27.69 16.89 15.10
C VAL A 348 -28.19 18.00 14.20
N GLU A 349 -27.89 19.23 14.59
CA GLU A 349 -28.29 20.45 13.91
C GLU A 349 -27.15 20.96 13.02
N VAL A 350 -27.48 21.40 11.81
CA VAL A 350 -26.57 22.17 10.95
C VAL A 350 -26.73 23.64 11.34
N LEU A 351 -25.75 24.18 12.06
CA LEU A 351 -25.77 25.58 12.48
C LEU A 351 -25.44 26.52 11.32
N GLN A 352 -24.45 26.14 10.50
CA GLN A 352 -23.96 26.97 9.42
C GLN A 352 -23.34 26.13 8.30
N VAL A 353 -23.61 26.51 7.05
CA VAL A 353 -22.84 26.05 5.88
C VAL A 353 -21.73 27.05 5.62
N LEU A 354 -20.48 26.61 5.81
CA LEU A 354 -19.28 27.43 5.65
C LEU A 354 -18.82 27.46 4.19
N GLU A 355 -18.96 26.32 3.50
CA GLU A 355 -18.59 26.15 2.11
C GLU A 355 -19.43 25.04 1.49
N GLN A 356 -19.82 25.20 0.23
CA GLN A 356 -20.51 24.15 -0.53
C GLN A 356 -20.06 24.14 -1.99
N SER A 357 -19.54 22.99 -2.41
CA SER A 357 -19.11 22.68 -3.77
C SER A 357 -19.50 21.23 -4.11
N PRO A 358 -19.48 20.82 -5.39
CA PRO A 358 -19.70 19.43 -5.78
C PRO A 358 -18.69 18.43 -5.18
N GLU A 359 -17.50 18.89 -4.79
CA GLU A 359 -16.41 18.10 -4.21
C GLU A 359 -16.48 18.02 -2.69
N ARG A 360 -16.92 19.12 -2.06
CA ARG A 360 -16.77 19.37 -0.63
C ARG A 360 -17.88 20.25 -0.06
N ILE A 361 -18.39 19.88 1.11
CA ILE A 361 -19.27 20.75 1.92
C ILE A 361 -18.69 20.88 3.32
N ARG A 362 -18.34 22.10 3.76
CA ARG A 362 -17.88 22.39 5.12
C ARG A 362 -18.99 23.02 5.94
N LEU A 363 -19.21 22.51 7.14
CA LEU A 363 -20.40 22.78 7.93
C LEU A 363 -20.00 22.94 9.40
N LYS A 364 -20.67 23.83 10.13
CA LYS A 364 -20.65 23.84 11.59
C LYS A 364 -21.86 23.09 12.10
N LEU A 365 -21.64 22.05 12.88
CA LEU A 365 -22.68 21.19 13.45
C LEU A 365 -22.79 21.37 14.96
N LYS A 366 -23.96 21.02 15.50
CA LYS A 366 -24.20 20.88 16.94
C LYS A 366 -24.97 19.61 17.24
N ALA A 367 -24.44 18.78 18.13
CA ALA A 367 -25.24 17.69 18.69
C ALA A 367 -25.97 18.17 19.94
N ALA A 368 -27.25 17.84 20.09
CA ALA A 368 -27.97 18.10 21.33
C ALA A 368 -27.28 17.40 22.52
N ALA A 369 -27.32 17.98 23.71
CA ALA A 369 -26.77 17.35 24.92
C ALA A 369 -27.49 16.02 25.24
N SER A 370 -28.76 15.90 24.87
CA SER A 370 -29.58 14.68 25.01
C SER A 370 -29.42 13.69 23.84
N ALA A 371 -28.58 14.00 22.85
CA ALA A 371 -28.39 13.15 21.68
C ALA A 371 -27.91 11.76 22.11
N GLN A 372 -28.63 10.73 21.64
CA GLN A 372 -28.31 9.34 21.98
C GLN A 372 -27.06 8.88 21.20
N PRO A 373 -26.16 8.11 21.86
CA PRO A 373 -24.95 7.58 21.22
C PRO A 373 -25.30 6.57 20.13
N GLY A 374 -24.59 6.66 19.01
CA GLY A 374 -24.73 5.74 17.88
C GLY A 374 -24.37 6.37 16.55
N LEU A 375 -24.44 5.55 15.49
CA LEU A 375 -24.18 5.98 14.13
C LEU A 375 -25.39 6.69 13.52
N ARG A 376 -25.13 7.75 12.77
CA ARG A 376 -26.11 8.48 11.98
C ARG A 376 -25.79 8.31 10.51
N GLU A 377 -26.78 7.92 9.72
CA GLU A 377 -26.65 8.00 8.26
C GLU A 377 -26.58 9.47 7.86
N VAL A 378 -25.51 9.86 7.18
CA VAL A 378 -25.35 11.20 6.63
C VAL A 378 -25.87 11.20 5.21
N SER A 379 -26.64 12.23 4.87
CA SER A 379 -27.16 12.43 3.52
C SER A 379 -26.90 13.83 2.99
N VAL A 380 -26.81 13.95 1.67
CA VAL A 380 -26.80 15.22 0.94
C VAL A 380 -27.85 15.12 -0.16
N GLY A 381 -29.01 15.75 0.04
CA GLY A 381 -30.18 15.47 -0.80
C GLY A 381 -30.60 13.99 -0.70
N SER A 382 -30.63 13.29 -1.84
CA SER A 382 -30.90 11.84 -1.89
C SER A 382 -29.66 10.97 -1.68
N LEU A 383 -28.46 11.54 -1.69
CA LEU A 383 -27.21 10.78 -1.54
C LEU A 383 -27.02 10.35 -0.10
N LYS A 384 -26.58 9.11 0.07
CA LYS A 384 -26.29 8.44 1.34
C LYS A 384 -24.99 7.65 1.20
N GLY A 385 -24.49 7.10 2.30
CA GLY A 385 -23.42 6.09 2.28
C GLY A 385 -22.25 6.31 3.24
N ALA A 386 -22.20 7.48 3.89
CA ALA A 386 -21.26 7.74 4.99
C ALA A 386 -22.03 7.91 6.31
N THR A 387 -21.33 7.71 7.42
CA THR A 387 -21.93 7.79 8.75
C THR A 387 -21.19 8.80 9.63
N LEU A 388 -21.92 9.47 10.51
CA LEU A 388 -21.38 10.27 11.60
C LEU A 388 -21.62 9.53 12.92
N ALA A 389 -20.58 9.29 13.70
CA ALA A 389 -20.69 8.70 15.03
C ALA A 389 -20.97 9.78 16.08
N VAL A 390 -22.18 9.78 16.67
CA VAL A 390 -22.47 10.64 17.83
C VAL A 390 -22.14 9.87 19.10
N TYR A 391 -21.39 10.47 20.02
CA TYR A 391 -20.97 9.82 21.26
C TYR A 391 -21.09 10.73 22.49
N GLN A 392 -21.32 10.13 23.66
CA GLN A 392 -21.33 10.85 24.93
C GLN A 392 -20.03 10.64 25.71
N ARG A 393 -19.59 9.39 25.77
CA ARG A 393 -18.35 8.93 26.43
C ARG A 393 -17.64 7.91 25.57
N ILE A 394 -16.33 7.78 25.74
CA ILE A 394 -15.52 6.72 25.18
C ILE A 394 -15.59 5.52 26.14
N ALA A 395 -15.91 4.35 25.61
CA ALA A 395 -15.97 3.11 26.38
C ALA A 395 -14.62 2.36 26.37
N GLU A 396 -13.90 2.43 25.25
CA GLU A 396 -12.64 1.73 25.04
C GLU A 396 -11.76 2.50 24.05
N VAL A 397 -10.44 2.43 24.23
CA VAL A 397 -9.44 2.91 23.26
C VAL A 397 -8.62 1.72 22.78
N LYS A 398 -8.47 1.57 21.47
CA LYS A 398 -7.66 0.52 20.84
C LYS A 398 -6.51 1.15 20.07
N VAL A 399 -5.30 0.60 20.23
CA VAL A 399 -4.16 0.96 19.37
C VAL A 399 -4.31 0.23 18.04
N VAL A 400 -4.25 0.95 16.93
CA VAL A 400 -4.31 0.40 15.57
C VAL A 400 -3.00 0.73 14.84
N PRO A 401 -2.29 -0.26 14.29
CA PRO A 401 -2.55 -1.70 14.40
C PRO A 401 -2.28 -2.24 15.81
N ALA A 402 -3.02 -3.27 16.23
CA ALA A 402 -2.82 -3.91 17.53
C ALA A 402 -1.47 -4.64 17.65
N PHE A 403 -0.95 -5.13 16.52
CA PHE A 403 0.39 -5.71 16.40
C PHE A 403 1.08 -5.15 15.16
N SER A 404 2.36 -4.79 15.27
CA SER A 404 3.16 -4.36 14.12
C SER A 404 4.65 -4.65 14.29
N VAL A 405 5.37 -4.58 13.17
CA VAL A 405 6.81 -4.74 13.12
C VAL A 405 7.45 -3.45 12.61
N ALA A 406 8.33 -2.87 13.42
CA ALA A 406 9.31 -1.87 12.98
C ALA A 406 10.65 -2.55 12.71
N ARG A 407 11.49 -1.93 11.88
CA ARG A 407 12.82 -2.48 11.56
C ARG A 407 13.89 -1.43 11.68
N ILE A 408 14.97 -1.78 12.38
CA ILE A 408 16.21 -1.00 12.37
C ILE A 408 16.69 -0.84 10.92
N GLY A 409 17.48 0.20 10.68
CA GLY A 409 17.98 0.52 9.35
C GLY A 409 19.02 1.62 9.43
N ASP A 410 19.50 2.08 8.28
CA ASP A 410 20.58 3.04 8.15
C ASP A 410 21.84 2.55 8.90
N GLY A 411 22.48 3.38 9.74
CA GLY A 411 23.65 2.97 10.53
C GLY A 411 24.87 2.57 9.69
N GLY A 412 24.96 3.06 8.45
CA GLY A 412 25.97 2.66 7.46
C GLY A 412 25.60 1.47 6.59
N GLY A 413 24.41 0.87 6.77
CA GLY A 413 23.86 -0.18 5.93
C GLY A 413 23.08 0.32 4.72
N SER A 414 22.62 -0.61 3.86
CA SER A 414 21.93 -0.32 2.60
C SER A 414 20.39 -0.30 2.68
N THR A 415 19.82 -0.49 3.87
CA THR A 415 18.36 -0.59 4.06
C THR A 415 17.88 0.52 4.98
N PRO A 416 16.82 1.26 4.62
CA PRO A 416 16.28 2.31 5.46
C PRO A 416 15.57 1.74 6.70
N LYS A 417 15.36 2.61 7.71
CA LYS A 417 14.47 2.31 8.85
C LYS A 417 13.02 2.11 8.40
N VAL A 418 12.32 1.19 9.06
CA VAL A 418 10.87 0.97 8.90
C VAL A 418 10.18 1.39 10.20
N GLN A 419 9.35 2.43 10.13
CA GLN A 419 8.67 3.01 11.28
C GLN A 419 7.50 2.14 11.80
N GLY A 420 7.18 2.29 13.09
CA GLY A 420 5.86 1.95 13.62
C GLY A 420 4.96 3.19 13.54
N ARG A 421 3.72 3.05 13.10
CA ARG A 421 2.76 4.17 13.00
C ARG A 421 1.42 3.71 13.55
N PHE A 422 0.86 4.50 14.46
CA PHE A 422 -0.28 4.09 15.25
C PHE A 422 -1.37 5.16 15.28
N ASP A 423 -2.62 4.71 15.32
CA ASP A 423 -3.80 5.52 15.59
C ASP A 423 -4.47 5.03 16.88
N ALA A 424 -5.07 5.97 17.62
CA ALA A 424 -5.87 5.67 18.81
C ALA A 424 -7.36 5.64 18.42
N GLU A 425 -7.89 4.43 18.24
CA GLU A 425 -9.27 4.23 17.83
C GLU A 425 -10.20 4.16 19.04
N ALA A 426 -11.09 5.15 19.17
CA ALA A 426 -12.09 5.20 20.23
C ALA A 426 -13.35 4.42 19.85
N TRP A 427 -13.85 3.65 20.81
CA TRP A 427 -15.07 2.87 20.72
C TRP A 427 -16.08 3.32 21.79
N GLY A 428 -17.34 3.38 21.39
CA GLY A 428 -18.47 3.72 22.25
C GLY A 428 -19.43 2.54 22.39
N GLN A 429 -20.43 2.72 23.26
CA GLN A 429 -21.55 1.79 23.41
C GLN A 429 -22.84 2.51 23.02
N GLY A 430 -23.54 1.97 22.02
CA GLY A 430 -24.79 2.54 21.52
C GLY A 430 -25.91 2.43 22.55
N ALA A 431 -27.02 3.14 22.31
CA ALA A 431 -28.21 3.06 23.17
C ALA A 431 -28.81 1.63 23.23
N ASP A 432 -28.51 0.78 22.24
CA ASP A 432 -28.87 -0.64 22.18
C ASP A 432 -27.87 -1.57 22.89
N GLY A 433 -26.84 -1.00 23.55
CA GLY A 433 -25.78 -1.74 24.23
C GLY A 433 -24.68 -2.29 23.33
N LYS A 434 -24.76 -2.12 22.01
CA LYS A 434 -23.74 -2.64 21.07
C LYS A 434 -22.55 -1.70 20.96
N ALA A 435 -21.35 -2.27 20.83
CA ALA A 435 -20.15 -1.48 20.56
C ALA A 435 -20.23 -0.86 19.15
N TYR A 436 -19.81 0.39 19.03
CA TYR A 436 -19.63 1.06 17.75
C TYR A 436 -18.34 1.88 17.73
N ARG A 437 -17.70 1.94 16.56
CA ARG A 437 -16.51 2.75 16.35
C ARG A 437 -16.90 4.22 16.36
N ILE A 438 -16.25 5.02 17.21
CA ILE A 438 -16.39 6.48 17.21
C ILE A 438 -15.48 7.05 16.13
N GLY A 439 -14.17 6.75 16.19
CA GLY A 439 -13.20 7.24 15.21
C GLY A 439 -11.77 7.25 15.77
N VAL A 440 -10.85 7.82 15.00
CA VAL A 440 -9.48 8.06 15.46
C VAL A 440 -9.46 9.36 16.26
N MET A 441 -8.96 9.30 17.50
CA MET A 441 -8.88 10.44 18.41
C MET A 441 -7.43 10.89 18.59
N PRO A 442 -7.20 12.20 18.84
CA PRO A 442 -5.92 12.67 19.34
C PRO A 442 -5.55 11.93 20.65
N ALA A 443 -4.29 11.52 20.76
CA ALA A 443 -3.77 10.79 21.91
C ALA A 443 -2.34 11.20 22.23
N GLN A 444 -1.93 10.96 23.47
CA GLN A 444 -0.53 10.96 23.88
C GLN A 444 0.05 9.55 23.81
N TRP A 445 1.26 9.44 23.28
CA TRP A 445 1.89 8.16 22.97
C TRP A 445 3.15 7.94 23.78
N LYS A 446 3.33 6.70 24.24
CA LYS A 446 4.59 6.23 24.83
C LYS A 446 4.83 4.76 24.53
N VAL A 447 6.06 4.31 24.80
CA VAL A 447 6.41 2.88 24.79
C VAL A 447 6.86 2.44 26.17
N GLU A 448 6.51 1.22 26.52
CA GLU A 448 6.98 0.51 27.71
C GLU A 448 7.60 -0.83 27.28
N ALA A 449 8.36 -1.47 28.18
CA ALA A 449 8.80 -2.84 27.97
C ALA A 449 7.57 -3.75 27.89
N PHE A 450 7.52 -4.64 26.89
CA PHE A 450 6.36 -5.54 26.75
C PHE A 450 6.31 -6.59 27.86
N ASP A 451 7.46 -7.09 28.28
CA ASP A 451 7.61 -8.12 29.30
C ASP A 451 8.87 -7.89 30.17
N GLU A 452 9.08 -8.78 31.14
CA GLU A 452 10.25 -8.71 32.03
C GLU A 452 11.59 -8.85 31.30
N GLN A 453 11.64 -9.58 30.18
CA GLN A 453 12.87 -9.77 29.43
C GLN A 453 13.24 -8.47 28.70
N ALA A 454 12.27 -7.82 28.07
CA ALA A 454 12.43 -6.51 27.43
C ALA A 454 12.89 -5.44 28.45
N ALA A 455 12.40 -5.50 29.70
CA ALA A 455 12.87 -4.63 30.76
C ALA A 455 14.33 -4.92 31.15
N LYS A 456 14.69 -6.20 31.33
CA LYS A 456 16.07 -6.63 31.65
C LYS A 456 17.08 -6.24 30.58
N ASP A 457 16.69 -6.23 29.31
CA ASP A 457 17.55 -5.89 28.18
C ASP A 457 17.47 -4.42 27.76
N GLU A 458 16.75 -3.61 28.55
CA GLU A 458 16.55 -2.17 28.35
C GLU A 458 16.01 -1.85 26.94
N ASP A 459 15.08 -2.64 26.42
CA ASP A 459 14.58 -2.49 25.04
C ASP A 459 14.03 -1.08 24.77
N VAL A 460 13.30 -0.48 25.73
CA VAL A 460 12.76 0.88 25.62
C VAL A 460 13.86 1.93 25.38
N LYS A 461 15.06 1.72 25.95
CA LYS A 461 16.18 2.64 25.83
C LYS A 461 16.87 2.56 24.48
N TYR A 462 16.93 1.38 23.88
CA TYR A 462 17.75 1.12 22.69
C TYR A 462 16.96 0.95 21.40
N ALA A 463 15.71 0.46 21.46
CA ALA A 463 14.96 0.07 20.28
C ALA A 463 14.54 1.24 19.38
N GLY A 464 14.44 2.45 19.93
CA GLY A 464 14.05 3.66 19.20
C GLY A 464 13.28 4.64 20.08
N SER A 465 12.56 5.56 19.44
CA SER A 465 11.80 6.63 20.11
C SER A 465 10.37 6.75 19.58
N MET A 466 9.40 6.86 20.49
CA MET A 466 8.02 7.22 20.17
C MET A 466 7.82 8.73 20.18
N GLN A 467 7.26 9.29 19.11
CA GLN A 467 6.78 10.66 19.09
C GLN A 467 5.46 10.75 19.84
N ALA A 468 5.41 11.59 20.88
CA ALA A 468 4.30 11.60 21.85
C ALA A 468 2.98 12.14 21.28
N ASP A 469 3.04 13.00 20.27
CA ASP A 469 1.89 13.68 19.66
C ASP A 469 1.34 12.97 18.42
N SER A 470 2.21 12.26 17.68
CA SER A 470 1.87 11.65 16.40
C SER A 470 1.69 10.14 16.44
N GLY A 471 2.19 9.45 17.48
CA GLY A 471 2.17 7.98 17.49
C GLY A 471 3.09 7.36 16.43
N VAL A 472 4.14 8.09 16.02
CA VAL A 472 5.17 7.58 15.10
C VAL A 472 6.38 7.10 15.91
N PHE A 473 6.66 5.79 15.83
CA PHE A 473 7.86 5.18 16.39
C PHE A 473 8.97 5.12 15.34
N THR A 474 10.11 5.75 15.63
CA THR A 474 11.31 5.67 14.79
C THR A 474 12.32 4.71 15.43
N PRO A 475 12.71 3.61 14.76
CA PRO A 475 13.62 2.64 15.34
C PRO A 475 15.07 3.16 15.41
N GLY A 476 15.87 2.48 16.24
CA GLY A 476 17.31 2.72 16.36
C GLY A 476 18.09 2.35 15.09
N ASP A 477 19.37 2.68 15.08
CA ASP A 477 20.27 2.37 13.96
C ASP A 477 20.52 0.87 13.86
N ALA A 478 20.78 0.40 12.64
CA ALA A 478 21.16 -0.98 12.37
C ALA A 478 22.57 -1.34 12.86
N GLY A 479 22.83 -2.64 12.95
CA GLY A 479 24.14 -3.21 13.29
C GLY A 479 24.33 -3.52 14.78
N PRO A 480 25.43 -4.20 15.13
CA PRO A 480 25.77 -4.50 16.52
C PRO A 480 25.91 -3.21 17.35
N ASN A 481 25.28 -3.15 18.51
CA ASN A 481 25.41 -2.02 19.44
C ASN A 481 26.28 -2.42 20.65
N PRO A 482 27.55 -1.96 20.76
CA PRO A 482 28.44 -2.31 21.86
C PRO A 482 27.94 -1.90 23.26
N GLN A 483 26.95 -1.00 23.34
CA GLN A 483 26.34 -0.59 24.61
C GLN A 483 25.29 -1.58 25.11
N ARG A 484 24.88 -2.54 24.28
CA ARG A 484 23.91 -3.59 24.67
C ARG A 484 24.63 -4.87 25.05
N LYS A 485 23.96 -5.69 25.86
CA LYS A 485 24.42 -7.05 26.18
C LYS A 485 24.66 -7.83 24.87
N MET A 486 25.76 -8.59 24.84
CA MET A 486 26.19 -9.37 23.68
C MET A 486 26.45 -8.55 22.41
N SER A 487 26.58 -7.22 22.53
CA SER A 487 26.63 -6.30 21.39
C SER A 487 25.47 -6.50 20.41
N THR A 488 24.29 -6.90 20.92
CA THR A 488 23.12 -7.15 20.07
C THR A 488 22.65 -5.87 19.37
N ASN A 489 21.79 -6.02 18.38
CA ASN A 489 21.23 -4.90 17.62
C ASN A 489 20.27 -4.05 18.48
N ASN A 490 19.84 -2.90 17.95
CA ASN A 490 18.78 -2.06 18.52
C ASN A 490 17.36 -2.65 18.28
N ALA A 491 17.20 -3.96 18.45
CA ALA A 491 15.91 -4.65 18.41
C ALA A 491 15.18 -4.53 19.77
N GLY A 492 13.89 -4.84 19.83
CA GLY A 492 13.18 -4.90 21.11
C GLY A 492 11.71 -5.33 21.01
N ASN A 493 11.16 -5.76 22.15
CA ASN A 493 9.75 -6.11 22.32
C ASN A 493 9.06 -5.02 23.17
N LEU A 494 8.23 -4.20 22.52
CA LEU A 494 7.66 -3.00 23.11
C LEU A 494 6.13 -3.08 23.22
N LYS A 495 5.61 -2.53 24.30
CA LYS A 495 4.20 -2.21 24.47
C LYS A 495 3.97 -0.76 24.08
N VAL A 496 3.08 -0.52 23.13
CA VAL A 496 2.67 0.81 22.67
C VAL A 496 1.43 1.22 23.46
N ILE A 497 1.46 2.42 24.05
CA ILE A 497 0.35 2.93 24.86
C ILE A 497 -0.13 4.23 24.24
N ALA A 498 -1.43 4.27 23.89
CA ALA A 498 -2.15 5.48 23.55
C ALA A 498 -2.95 5.96 24.76
N ALA A 499 -2.92 7.25 25.06
CA ALA A 499 -3.75 7.88 26.08
C ALA A 499 -4.61 8.97 25.45
N VAL A 500 -5.93 8.72 25.35
CA VAL A 500 -6.92 9.69 24.85
C VAL A 500 -7.50 10.45 26.04
N GLU A 501 -7.53 11.78 25.97
CA GLU A 501 -8.14 12.60 27.01
C GLU A 501 -9.66 12.68 26.85
N GLU A 502 -10.40 12.36 27.91
CA GLU A 502 -11.83 12.63 28.00
C GLU A 502 -12.19 13.16 29.41
N GLY A 503 -12.68 14.40 29.48
CA GLY A 503 -13.16 15.00 30.73
C GLY A 503 -12.10 15.07 31.83
N GLY A 504 -10.84 15.37 31.46
CA GLY A 504 -9.70 15.42 32.37
C GLY A 504 -9.16 14.05 32.82
N LYS A 505 -9.63 12.95 32.23
CA LYS A 505 -9.10 11.60 32.47
C LYS A 505 -8.44 11.04 31.21
N ALA A 506 -7.32 10.35 31.39
CA ALA A 506 -6.66 9.60 30.32
C ALA A 506 -7.26 8.20 30.21
N LEU A 507 -7.87 7.88 29.07
CA LEU A 507 -8.32 6.55 28.70
C LEU A 507 -7.24 5.89 27.85
N THR A 508 -6.74 4.73 28.29
CA THR A 508 -5.58 4.09 27.66
C THR A 508 -5.96 2.90 26.79
N GLY A 509 -5.34 2.80 25.63
CA GLY A 509 -5.30 1.59 24.80
C GLY A 509 -3.87 1.07 24.68
N GLU A 510 -3.74 -0.25 24.48
CA GLU A 510 -2.44 -0.90 24.33
C GLU A 510 -2.34 -1.65 22.99
N GLY A 511 -1.13 -1.70 22.44
CA GLY A 511 -0.75 -2.52 21.30
C GLY A 511 0.67 -3.06 21.47
N GLN A 512 1.07 -3.98 20.60
CA GLN A 512 2.41 -4.57 20.61
C GLN A 512 3.22 -4.14 19.38
N LEU A 513 4.47 -3.76 19.61
CA LEU A 513 5.44 -3.43 18.58
C LEU A 513 6.70 -4.28 18.76
N ILE A 514 7.04 -5.05 17.74
CA ILE A 514 8.36 -5.70 17.66
C ILE A 514 9.27 -4.85 16.78
N VAL A 515 10.39 -4.41 17.34
CA VAL A 515 11.48 -3.79 16.58
C VAL A 515 12.48 -4.90 16.24
N THR A 516 12.70 -5.15 14.95
CA THR A 516 13.54 -6.28 14.50
C THR A 516 14.55 -5.87 13.42
N VAL A 517 15.31 -6.86 12.95
CA VAL A 517 16.37 -6.71 11.95
C VAL A 517 15.82 -6.42 10.55
N GLN A 518 16.75 -6.04 9.67
CA GLN A 518 16.47 -5.68 8.29
C GLN A 518 16.16 -6.92 7.44
N ARG A 519 15.71 -6.68 6.23
CA ARG A 519 15.59 -7.68 5.17
C ARG A 519 16.08 -7.05 3.87
N TRP A 520 16.89 -7.80 3.13
CA TRP A 520 17.52 -7.31 1.89
C TRP A 520 16.78 -7.75 0.62
N ASN A 521 16.05 -8.87 0.69
CA ASN A 521 15.20 -9.33 -0.39
C ASN A 521 13.78 -8.77 -0.21
N ASN A 522 13.47 -7.69 -0.93
CA ASN A 522 12.19 -6.98 -0.85
C ASN A 522 11.50 -6.95 -2.21
N PRO A 523 10.96 -8.08 -2.69
CA PRO A 523 10.25 -8.10 -3.97
C PRO A 523 8.94 -7.29 -3.89
N PRO A 524 8.38 -6.91 -5.06
CA PRO A 524 7.13 -6.15 -5.17
C PRO A 524 5.93 -6.70 -4.37
N ILE A 525 5.78 -8.02 -4.27
CA ILE A 525 4.77 -8.69 -3.43
C ILE A 525 5.49 -9.31 -2.23
N PRO A 526 5.08 -9.10 -0.96
CA PRO A 526 5.80 -9.59 0.23
C PRO A 526 5.90 -11.11 0.31
#